data_AF-A0AAF0P8T6-F1
#
_entry.id   AF-A0AAF0P8T6-F1
#
_cell.length_a   1.000
_cell.length_b   1.000
_cell.length_c   1.000
_cell.angle_alpha   90.00
_cell.angle_beta   90.00
_cell.angle_gamma   90.00
#
_symmetry.space_group_name_H-M   'P 1'
#
loop_
_entity.id
_entity.type
_entity.pdbx_description
1 polymer ?
#
loop_
_entity_poly.entity_id
_entity_poly.type
_entity_poly.pdbx_seq_one_letter_code
_entity_poly.pdbx_strand_id
1 'polypeptide(L)'
;MIGSDVVVAGSALAIAVAVGLVAHEWSHAAVLRLARVEYAVSYFPGRADGLVALVTTRPWAAVHPRPTGTEPPWALRLAALAPALLAVPVFGLGLSGHLTTETPVVAAAAIGWLACALPSPQDFSVAFHAGRLLERSRERTGTAHSRAD
;
A
#
# COMPACT_ATOMS: atom_id res chain seq x y z
N MET A 1 -35.60 -7.18 7.75
CA MET A 1 -34.98 -7.46 6.44
C MET A 1 -33.82 -6.50 6.28
N ILE A 2 -32.58 -7.01 6.20
CA ILE A 2 -31.47 -6.17 5.72
C ILE A 2 -31.86 -5.82 4.27
N GLY A 3 -32.19 -4.55 4.01
CA GLY A 3 -32.64 -4.11 2.70
C GLY A 3 -31.58 -4.41 1.64
N SER A 4 -32.01 -4.70 0.41
CA SER A 4 -31.13 -4.91 -0.75
C SER A 4 -30.05 -3.83 -0.86
N ASP A 5 -30.37 -2.60 -0.48
CA ASP A 5 -29.46 -1.45 -0.53
C ASP A 5 -28.21 -1.63 0.35
N VAL A 6 -28.35 -2.25 1.53
CA VAL A 6 -27.21 -2.51 2.43
C VAL A 6 -26.30 -3.58 1.84
N VAL A 7 -26.88 -4.60 1.22
CA VAL A 7 -26.12 -5.67 0.55
C VAL A 7 -25.35 -5.10 -0.65
N VAL A 8 -25.99 -4.26 -1.46
CA VAL A 8 -25.36 -3.61 -2.62
C VAL A 8 -24.25 -2.65 -2.16
N ALA A 9 -24.50 -1.79 -1.16
CA ALA A 9 -23.50 -0.88 -0.62
C ALA A 9 -22.31 -1.63 0.01
N GLY A 10 -22.58 -2.70 0.78
CA GLY A 10 -21.54 -3.56 1.35
C GLY A 10 -20.70 -4.26 0.27
N SER A 11 -21.33 -4.71 -0.82
CA SER A 11 -20.61 -5.30 -1.95
C SER A 11 -19.72 -4.28 -2.64
N ALA A 12 -20.22 -3.06 -2.86
CA ALA A 12 -19.44 -1.97 -3.44
C ALA A 12 -18.24 -1.59 -2.56
N LEU A 13 -18.41 -1.55 -1.23
CA LEU A 13 -17.32 -1.36 -0.28
C LEU A 13 -16.25 -2.46 -0.43
N ALA A 14 -16.66 -3.73 -0.43
CA ALA A 14 -15.74 -4.86 -0.54
C ALA A 14 -14.95 -4.84 -1.85
N ILE A 15 -15.61 -4.53 -2.96
CA ILE A 15 -14.97 -4.38 -4.28
C ILE A 15 -13.98 -3.21 -4.27
N ALA A 16 -14.40 -2.05 -3.75
CA ALA A 16 -13.55 -0.87 -3.67
C ALA A 16 -12.30 -1.11 -2.83
N VAL A 17 -12.42 -1.83 -1.70
CA VAL A 17 -11.28 -2.22 -0.87
C VAL A 17 -10.36 -3.19 -1.62
N ALA A 18 -10.91 -4.21 -2.28
CA ALA A 18 -10.11 -5.18 -3.01
C ALA A 18 -9.29 -4.51 -4.14
N VAL A 19 -9.91 -3.63 -4.93
CA VAL A 19 -9.23 -2.87 -5.98
C VAL A 19 -8.26 -1.84 -5.38
N GLY A 20 -8.68 -1.15 -4.32
CA GLY A 20 -7.87 -0.15 -3.62
C GLY A 20 -6.58 -0.73 -3.04
N LEU A 21 -6.61 -1.95 -2.49
CA LEU A 21 -5.42 -2.64 -2.01
C LEU A 21 -4.44 -2.98 -3.14
N VAL A 22 -4.94 -3.40 -4.31
CA VAL A 22 -4.07 -3.64 -5.47
C VAL A 22 -3.43 -2.33 -5.94
N ALA A 23 -4.22 -1.26 -6.01
CA ALA A 23 -3.72 0.07 -6.37
C ALA A 23 -2.70 0.59 -5.34
N HIS A 24 -2.92 0.32 -4.05
CA HIS A 24 -2.03 0.68 -2.94
C HIS A 24 -0.64 0.07 -3.15
N GLU A 25 -0.57 -1.24 -3.33
CA GLU A 25 0.70 -1.94 -3.56
C GLU A 25 1.38 -1.53 -4.86
N TRP A 26 0.59 -1.30 -5.92
CA TRP A 26 1.13 -0.77 -7.18
C TRP A 26 1.70 0.64 -7.05
N SER A 27 1.16 1.48 -6.17
CA SER A 27 1.68 2.83 -5.97
C SER A 27 3.10 2.79 -5.38
N HIS A 28 3.35 1.91 -4.41
CA HIS A 28 4.70 1.65 -3.89
C HIS A 28 5.64 1.16 -5.00
N ALA A 29 5.21 0.13 -5.76
CA ALA A 29 6.01 -0.43 -6.85
C ALA A 29 6.33 0.59 -7.94
N ALA A 30 5.38 1.45 -8.30
CA ALA A 30 5.55 2.48 -9.31
C ALA A 30 6.66 3.47 -8.91
N VAL A 31 6.64 3.96 -7.66
CA VAL A 31 7.67 4.89 -7.18
C VAL A 31 9.02 4.20 -7.04
N LEU A 32 9.07 2.96 -6.53
CA LEU A 32 10.34 2.20 -6.43
C LEU A 32 10.93 1.92 -7.82
N ARG A 33 10.10 1.56 -8.80
CA ARG A 33 10.51 1.37 -10.19
C ARG A 33 11.05 2.66 -10.81
N LEU A 34 10.39 3.80 -10.60
CA LEU A 34 10.84 5.11 -11.06
C LEU A 34 12.17 5.52 -10.41
N ALA A 35 12.35 5.20 -9.12
CA ALA A 35 13.58 5.45 -8.38
C ALA A 35 14.68 4.40 -8.64
N ARG A 36 14.42 3.38 -9.48
CA ARG A 36 15.31 2.23 -9.76
C ARG A 36 15.80 1.50 -8.51
N VAL A 37 14.99 1.46 -7.45
CA VAL A 37 15.28 0.68 -6.26
C VAL A 37 14.86 -0.76 -6.51
N GLU A 38 15.71 -1.73 -6.20
CA GLU A 38 15.33 -3.14 -6.30
C GLU A 38 14.20 -3.46 -5.32
N TYR A 39 13.16 -4.14 -5.80
CA TYR A 39 12.03 -4.57 -4.98
C TYR A 39 11.61 -5.98 -5.34
N ALA A 40 11.14 -6.72 -4.35
CA ALA A 40 10.51 -8.01 -4.54
C ALA A 40 9.00 -7.85 -4.30
N VAL A 41 8.19 -8.36 -5.23
CA VAL A 41 6.75 -8.44 -5.03
C VAL A 41 6.42 -9.86 -4.57
N SER A 42 5.85 -9.97 -3.38
CA SER A 42 5.34 -11.23 -2.86
C SER A 42 3.84 -11.24 -3.06
N TYR A 43 3.34 -12.16 -3.88
CA TYR A 43 1.91 -12.45 -4.01
C TYR A 43 1.59 -13.67 -3.16
N PHE A 44 0.53 -13.61 -2.35
CA PHE A 44 0.10 -14.73 -1.49
C PHE A 44 1.23 -15.27 -0.59
N PRO A 45 1.57 -14.58 0.52
CA PRO A 45 2.67 -15.00 1.39
C PRO A 45 2.43 -16.41 1.95
N GLY A 46 3.16 -17.39 1.42
CA GLY A 46 2.95 -18.82 1.66
C GLY A 46 2.90 -19.21 3.14
N ARG A 47 1.70 -19.53 3.62
CA ARG A 47 1.27 -20.79 4.28
C ARG A 47 -0.19 -20.57 4.71
N ALA A 48 -1.11 -21.38 4.18
CA ALA A 48 -2.56 -21.16 4.29
C ALA A 48 -3.14 -21.83 5.53
N ASP A 49 -3.21 -21.10 6.65
CA ASP A 49 -4.07 -21.48 7.77
C ASP A 49 -5.51 -20.97 7.52
N GLY A 50 -6.14 -21.46 6.45
CA GLY A 50 -7.57 -21.27 6.16
C GLY A 50 -7.96 -19.98 5.42
N LEU A 51 -9.15 -20.02 4.80
CA LEU A 51 -9.73 -18.93 3.99
C LEU A 51 -9.97 -17.64 4.78
N VAL A 52 -10.28 -17.75 6.07
CA VAL A 52 -10.49 -16.57 6.93
C VAL A 52 -9.17 -15.85 7.19
N ALA A 53 -8.09 -16.59 7.50
CA ALA A 53 -6.78 -15.99 7.70
C ALA A 53 -6.21 -15.38 6.42
N LEU A 54 -6.52 -15.98 5.26
CA LEU A 54 -6.17 -15.43 3.96
C LEU A 54 -6.77 -14.03 3.74
N VAL A 55 -8.01 -13.81 4.18
CA VAL A 55 -8.70 -12.53 4.02
C VAL A 55 -8.33 -11.52 5.12
N THR A 56 -8.01 -11.97 6.34
CA THR A 56 -7.88 -11.09 7.50
C THR A 56 -6.46 -10.83 8.00
N THR A 57 -5.47 -11.68 7.67
CA THR A 57 -4.19 -11.66 8.41
C THR A 57 -2.96 -11.27 7.60
N ARG A 58 -2.99 -11.19 6.26
CA ARG A 58 -1.79 -10.85 5.48
C ARG A 58 -2.08 -10.07 4.19
N PRO A 59 -1.16 -9.15 3.79
CA PRO A 59 -1.28 -8.42 2.53
C PRO A 59 -1.31 -9.40 1.34
N TRP A 60 -2.31 -9.26 0.46
CA TRP A 60 -2.54 -10.14 -0.69
C TRP A 60 -1.47 -9.99 -1.78
N ALA A 61 -0.87 -8.81 -1.85
CA ALA A 61 0.40 -8.52 -2.49
C ALA A 61 1.18 -7.64 -1.51
N ALA A 62 2.48 -7.85 -1.38
CA ALA A 62 3.34 -6.98 -0.58
C ALA A 62 4.59 -6.64 -1.38
N VAL A 63 4.88 -5.35 -1.51
CA VAL A 63 6.11 -4.86 -2.12
C VAL A 63 7.17 -4.67 -1.05
N HIS A 64 8.23 -5.48 -1.11
CA HIS A 64 9.36 -5.39 -0.19
C HIS A 64 10.56 -4.73 -0.88
N PRO A 65 10.92 -3.48 -0.53
CA PRO A 65 12.14 -2.86 -1.03
C PRO A 65 13.37 -3.62 -0.51
N ARG A 66 14.36 -3.82 -1.39
CA ARG A 66 15.67 -4.40 -1.07
C ARG A 66 16.75 -3.34 -1.25
N PRO A 67 16.85 -2.36 -0.33
CA PRO A 67 17.83 -1.31 -0.46
C PRO A 67 19.25 -1.88 -0.31
N THR A 68 20.13 -1.47 -1.21
CA THR A 68 21.57 -1.77 -1.20
C THR A 68 22.37 -0.81 -0.31
N GLY A 69 21.73 0.29 0.12
CA GLY A 69 22.33 1.32 0.98
C GLY A 69 22.96 2.47 0.19
N THR A 70 22.91 2.42 -1.14
CA THR A 70 23.36 3.51 -2.03
C THR A 70 22.20 4.39 -2.51
N GLU A 71 20.96 3.98 -2.27
CA GLU A 71 19.77 4.72 -2.67
C GLU A 71 19.60 5.98 -1.83
N PRO A 72 19.09 7.07 -2.42
CA PRO A 72 18.83 8.28 -1.65
C PRO A 72 17.63 8.06 -0.70
N PRO A 73 17.70 8.53 0.56
CA PRO A 73 16.63 8.33 1.54
C PRO A 73 15.26 8.82 1.07
N TRP A 74 15.21 9.90 0.27
CA TRP A 74 13.95 10.45 -0.22
C TRP A 74 13.19 9.48 -1.14
N ALA A 75 13.87 8.59 -1.86
CA ALA A 75 13.21 7.61 -2.71
C ALA A 75 12.36 6.64 -1.89
N LEU A 76 12.89 6.17 -0.75
CA LEU A 76 12.14 5.32 0.19
C LEU A 76 10.99 6.07 0.85
N ARG A 77 11.16 7.37 1.14
CA ARG A 77 10.09 8.20 1.69
C ARG A 77 8.94 8.38 0.72
N LEU A 78 9.24 8.72 -0.54
CA LEU A 78 8.23 8.87 -1.57
C LEU A 78 7.54 7.53 -1.86
N ALA A 79 8.30 6.43 -1.89
CA ALA A 79 7.72 5.10 -2.04
C ALA A 79 6.73 4.82 -0.93
N ALA A 80 7.11 5.03 0.34
CA ALA A 80 6.23 4.79 1.49
C ALA A 80 4.97 5.68 1.50
N LEU A 81 5.06 6.92 1.00
CA LEU A 81 3.91 7.84 0.95
C LEU A 81 3.11 7.76 -0.35
N ALA A 82 3.54 6.96 -1.33
CA ALA A 82 2.88 6.84 -2.63
C ALA A 82 1.39 6.51 -2.56
N PRO A 83 0.91 5.63 -1.65
CA PRO A 83 -0.51 5.29 -1.59
C PRO A 83 -1.43 6.46 -1.29
N ALA A 84 -0.93 7.51 -0.61
CA ALA A 84 -1.70 8.71 -0.30
C ALA A 84 -2.20 9.41 -1.58
N LEU A 85 -1.53 9.22 -2.72
CA LEU A 85 -1.96 9.76 -4.01
C LEU A 85 -3.27 9.15 -4.50
N LEU A 86 -3.66 7.97 -4.01
CA LEU A 86 -4.96 7.36 -4.34
C LEU A 86 -6.13 8.20 -3.82
N ALA A 87 -5.93 9.09 -2.85
CA ALA A 87 -6.97 9.98 -2.37
C ALA A 87 -7.32 11.10 -3.37
N VAL A 88 -6.39 11.45 -4.27
CA VAL A 88 -6.53 12.55 -5.24
C VAL A 88 -7.79 12.42 -6.11
N PRO A 89 -8.11 11.29 -6.77
CA PRO A 89 -9.33 11.19 -7.57
C PRO A 89 -10.60 11.41 -6.75
N VAL A 90 -10.67 10.90 -5.52
CA VAL A 90 -11.87 11.05 -4.68
C VAL A 90 -12.05 12.50 -4.23
N PHE A 91 -10.98 13.14 -3.75
CA PHE A 91 -11.04 14.56 -3.40
C PHE A 91 -11.26 15.46 -4.62
N GLY A 92 -10.65 15.15 -5.77
CA GLY A 92 -10.86 15.90 -7.01
C GLY A 92 -12.30 15.82 -7.50
N LEU A 93 -12.90 14.64 -7.49
CA LEU A 93 -14.32 14.46 -7.84
C LEU A 93 -15.25 15.13 -6.81
N GLY A 94 -14.91 15.06 -5.52
CA GLY A 94 -15.67 15.74 -4.46
C GLY A 94 -15.64 17.26 -4.59
N LEU A 95 -14.45 17.84 -4.74
CA LEU A 95 -14.27 19.29 -4.87
C LEU A 95 -14.84 19.85 -6.18
N SER A 96 -14.86 19.06 -7.24
CA SER A 96 -15.49 19.45 -8.51
C SER A 96 -17.01 19.22 -8.55
N GLY A 97 -17.61 18.68 -7.48
CA GLY A 97 -19.04 18.40 -7.41
C GLY A 97 -19.51 17.19 -8.22
N HIS A 98 -18.59 16.38 -8.76
CA HIS A 98 -18.91 15.19 -9.55
C HIS A 98 -19.07 13.92 -8.70
N LEU A 99 -18.71 13.96 -7.42
CA LEU A 99 -18.93 12.86 -6.48
C LEU A 99 -20.25 13.05 -5.74
N THR A 100 -21.29 12.35 -6.19
CA THR A 100 -22.62 12.40 -5.56
C THR A 100 -22.72 11.38 -4.43
N THR A 101 -22.48 11.82 -3.18
CA THR A 101 -22.61 10.95 -1.99
C THR A 101 -24.06 10.69 -1.58
N GLU A 102 -25.03 11.09 -2.40
CA GLU A 102 -26.46 10.89 -2.16
C GLU A 102 -26.88 9.41 -2.25
N THR A 103 -26.03 8.56 -2.86
CA THR A 103 -26.27 7.12 -2.89
C THR A 103 -25.33 6.39 -1.91
N PRO A 104 -25.87 5.47 -1.08
CA PRO A 104 -25.06 4.66 -0.15
C PRO A 104 -23.94 3.88 -0.86
N VAL A 105 -24.15 3.52 -2.12
CA VAL A 105 -23.18 2.78 -2.95
C VAL A 105 -21.96 3.64 -3.27
N VAL A 106 -22.16 4.88 -3.73
CA VAL A 106 -21.04 5.80 -4.04
C VAL A 106 -20.29 6.16 -2.76
N ALA A 107 -21.00 6.42 -1.66
CA ALA A 107 -20.38 6.68 -0.38
C ALA A 107 -19.53 5.49 0.10
N ALA A 108 -20.07 4.27 0.04
CA ALA A 108 -19.38 3.05 0.42
C ALA A 108 -18.12 2.81 -0.43
N ALA A 109 -18.20 2.99 -1.75
CA ALA A 109 -17.06 2.86 -2.65
C ALA A 109 -15.97 3.90 -2.36
N ALA A 110 -16.36 5.17 -2.16
CA ALA A 110 -15.43 6.24 -1.83
C ALA A 110 -14.72 6.00 -0.49
N ILE A 111 -15.46 5.54 0.53
CA ILE A 111 -14.90 5.19 1.84
C ILE A 111 -13.91 4.03 1.71
N GLY A 112 -14.28 2.95 1.01
CA GLY A 112 -13.40 1.80 0.79
C GLY A 112 -12.10 2.18 0.08
N TRP A 113 -12.21 3.01 -0.96
CA TRP A 113 -11.06 3.52 -1.69
C TRP A 113 -10.16 4.42 -0.83
N LEU A 114 -10.75 5.39 -0.11
CA LEU A 114 -10.01 6.30 0.76
C LEU A 114 -9.33 5.57 1.93
N ALA A 115 -9.97 4.52 2.47
CA ALA A 115 -9.35 3.68 3.49
C ALA A 115 -8.05 3.04 2.96
N CYS A 116 -8.05 2.60 1.70
CA CYS A 116 -6.85 2.07 1.04
C CYS A 116 -5.83 3.15 0.67
N ALA A 117 -6.15 4.44 0.68
CA ALA A 117 -5.18 5.50 0.41
C ALA A 117 -4.30 5.81 1.64
N LEU A 118 -4.68 5.33 2.84
CA LEU A 118 -3.92 5.58 4.06
C LEU A 118 -2.64 4.73 4.09
N PRO A 119 -1.45 5.34 4.23
CA PRO A 119 -0.22 4.60 4.45
C PRO A 119 -0.29 3.80 5.76
N SER A 120 0.30 2.61 5.78
CA SER A 120 0.33 1.79 7.00
C SER A 120 1.28 2.38 8.06
N PRO A 121 1.20 1.96 9.33
CA PRO A 121 2.16 2.36 10.35
C PRO A 121 3.62 2.04 9.97
N GLN A 122 3.84 0.96 9.20
CA GLN A 122 5.18 0.60 8.71
C GLN A 122 5.67 1.60 7.66
N ASP A 123 4.79 2.01 6.75
CA ASP A 123 5.12 3.01 5.73
C ASP A 123 5.44 4.36 6.35
N PHE A 124 4.66 4.79 7.35
CA PHE A 124 5.00 5.99 8.12
C PHE A 124 6.37 5.88 8.79
N SER A 125 6.70 4.73 9.39
CA SER A 125 8.03 4.50 9.96
C SER A 125 9.14 4.64 8.92
N VAL A 126 8.96 4.09 7.71
CA VAL A 126 9.92 4.24 6.61
C VAL A 126 10.02 5.70 6.16
N ALA A 127 8.90 6.40 6.01
CA ALA A 127 8.88 7.80 5.60
C ALA A 127 9.68 8.72 6.56
N PHE A 128 9.60 8.48 7.87
CA PHE A 128 10.36 9.27 8.84
C PHE A 128 11.76 8.74 9.12
N HIS A 129 12.02 7.44 8.94
CA HIS A 129 13.26 6.78 9.37
C HIS A 129 14.08 6.12 8.25
N ALA A 130 13.80 6.43 6.98
CA ALA A 130 14.52 5.90 5.81
C ALA A 130 16.06 5.96 5.92
N GLY A 131 16.63 7.05 6.45
CA GLY A 131 18.08 7.18 6.62
C GLY A 131 18.67 6.10 7.53
N ARG A 132 18.04 5.85 8.69
CA ARG A 132 18.46 4.81 9.65
C ARG A 132 18.29 3.39 9.11
N LEU A 133 17.38 3.20 8.15
CA LEU A 133 17.18 1.91 7.47
C LEU A 133 18.29 1.66 6.44
N LEU A 134 18.69 2.69 5.70
CA LEU A 134 19.79 2.62 4.72
C LEU A 134 21.14 2.38 5.41
N GLU A 135 21.42 3.07 6.52
CA GLU A 135 22.62 2.86 7.35
C GLU A 135 22.73 1.41 7.82
N ARG A 136 21.67 0.87 8.44
CA ARG A 136 21.63 -0.54 8.86
C ARG A 136 21.81 -1.53 7.72
N SER A 137 21.26 -1.21 6.53
CA SER A 137 21.40 -2.07 5.35
C SER A 137 22.85 -2.09 4.86
N ARG A 138 23.50 -0.92 4.83
CA ARG A 138 24.92 -0.78 4.47
C ARG A 138 25.85 -1.55 5.43
N GLU A 139 25.63 -1.46 6.74
CA GLU A 139 26.39 -2.21 7.74
C GLU A 139 26.23 -3.74 7.57
N ARG A 140 25.00 -4.20 7.27
CA ARG A 140 24.73 -5.63 7.02
C ARG A 140 25.43 -6.14 5.77
N THR A 141 25.44 -5.37 4.67
CA THR A 141 26.17 -5.74 3.45
C THR A 141 27.69 -5.76 3.68
N GLY A 142 28.24 -4.78 4.41
CA GLY A 142 29.67 -4.74 4.75
C GLY A 142 30.12 -5.91 5.63
N THR A 143 29.32 -6.31 6.62
CA THR A 143 29.61 -7.46 7.50
C THR A 143 29.46 -8.81 6.79
N ALA A 144 28.57 -8.92 5.80
CA ALA A 144 28.46 -10.12 4.96
C ALA A 144 29.69 -10.27 4.04
N HIS A 145 30.19 -9.18 3.46
CA HIS A 145 31.38 -9.20 2.62
C HIS A 145 32.63 -9.56 3.43
N SER A 146 32.80 -9.00 4.63
CA SER A 146 33.95 -9.27 5.51
C SER A 146 34.05 -10.71 6.04
N ARG A 147 33.01 -11.55 5.91
CA ARG A 147 33.04 -12.97 6.32
C ARG A 147 33.36 -13.93 5.17
N ALA A 148 33.42 -13.43 3.94
CA ALA A 148 33.70 -14.22 2.75
C ALA A 148 35.18 -14.15 2.31
N ASP A 149 35.99 -13.32 2.98
CA ASP A 149 37.45 -13.24 2.87
C ASP A 149 38.11 -13.95 4.07
#